data_AF-A0A2T6M0Z2-F1
#
_entry.id   AF-A0A2T6M0Z2-F1
#
_cell.length_a   1.000
_cell.length_b   1.000
_cell.length_c   1.000
_cell.angle_alpha   90.00
_cell.angle_beta   90.00
_cell.angle_gamma   90.00
#
_symmetry.space_group_name_H-M   'P 1'
#
loop_
_entity.id
_entity.type
_entity.pdbx_description
1 polymer ?
#
loop_
_entity_poly.entity_id
_entity_poly.type
_entity_poly.pdbx_seq_one_letter_code
_entity_poly.pdbx_strand_id
1 'polypeptide(L)'
;MACLSTRFLALQRLCLVGLIAAPALVLGGCSPDRGRFPSLAIRPAERAFGQAKAAPADAAAAAPAPIPADATLPQRLAALEERAREADARFIALVPEATRAAARAHNAANGSETWNLAQVALARLESARSDTAIALADLDEMATEAEIAAVDHPGPDTAQVVNTRDSVAARVAQQDSVLAQLKG
;
A
#
# COMPACT_ATOMS: atom_id res chain seq x y z
N MET A 1 56.60 -29.53 -26.07
CA MET A 1 55.31 -29.63 -25.34
C MET A 1 55.39 -29.09 -23.89
N ALA A 2 56.13 -28.01 -23.61
CA ALA A 2 56.23 -27.43 -22.25
C ALA A 2 55.81 -25.94 -22.15
N CYS A 3 55.48 -25.29 -23.27
CA CYS A 3 55.24 -23.84 -23.31
C CYS A 3 53.76 -23.44 -23.14
N LEU A 4 52.81 -24.36 -23.36
CA LEU A 4 51.36 -24.07 -23.22
C LEU A 4 50.86 -24.12 -21.76
N SER A 5 51.53 -24.89 -20.89
CA SER A 5 51.07 -25.12 -19.50
C SER A 5 51.22 -23.89 -18.60
N THR A 6 52.31 -23.14 -18.74
CA THR A 6 52.62 -21.95 -17.94
C THR A 6 51.67 -20.78 -18.23
N ARG A 7 51.16 -20.67 -19.45
CA ARG A 7 50.19 -19.64 -19.84
C ARG A 7 48.80 -19.88 -19.27
N PHE A 8 48.40 -21.15 -19.15
CA PHE A 8 47.11 -21.54 -18.57
C PHE A 8 47.04 -21.29 -17.05
N LEU A 9 48.11 -21.62 -16.31
CA LEU A 9 48.17 -21.36 -14.86
C LEU A 9 48.24 -19.86 -14.54
N ALA A 10 48.87 -19.04 -15.40
CA ALA A 10 48.91 -17.59 -15.24
C ALA A 10 47.54 -16.94 -15.44
N LEU A 11 46.78 -17.36 -16.47
CA LEU A 11 45.40 -16.89 -16.69
C LEU A 11 44.46 -17.33 -15.56
N GLN A 12 44.58 -18.57 -15.08
CA GLN A 12 43.76 -19.10 -13.99
C GLN A 12 44.01 -18.37 -12.66
N ARG A 13 45.26 -17.99 -12.37
CA ARG A 13 45.62 -17.16 -11.22
C ARG A 13 45.10 -15.73 -11.32
N LEU A 14 45.14 -15.11 -12.51
CA LEU A 14 44.54 -13.79 -12.73
C LEU A 14 43.01 -13.80 -12.54
N CYS A 15 42.32 -14.82 -13.05
CA CYS A 15 40.88 -14.97 -12.87
C CYS A 15 40.48 -15.15 -11.40
N LEU A 16 41.22 -15.94 -10.62
CA LEU A 16 40.95 -16.14 -9.19
C LEU A 16 41.20 -14.88 -8.34
N VAL A 17 42.24 -14.10 -8.66
CA VAL A 17 42.48 -12.80 -8.00
C VAL A 17 41.38 -11.79 -8.34
N GLY A 18 40.90 -11.78 -9.60
CA GLY A 18 39.77 -10.95 -10.01
C GLY A 18 38.46 -11.32 -9.30
N LEU A 19 38.20 -12.62 -9.11
CA LEU A 19 36.97 -13.12 -8.48
C LEU A 19 36.88 -12.81 -6.98
N ILE A 20 38.02 -12.73 -6.28
CA ILE A 20 38.08 -12.39 -4.84
C ILE A 20 38.18 -10.87 -4.61
N ALA A 21 38.85 -10.14 -5.50
CA ALA A 21 39.00 -8.69 -5.36
C ALA A 21 37.71 -7.92 -5.71
N ALA A 22 36.89 -8.42 -6.63
CA ALA A 22 35.64 -7.76 -7.05
C ALA A 22 34.63 -7.47 -5.90
N PRO A 23 34.30 -8.41 -5.00
CA PRO A 23 33.37 -8.12 -3.89
C PRO A 23 33.94 -7.15 -2.85
N ALA A 24 35.27 -7.10 -2.67
CA ALA A 24 35.90 -6.16 -1.73
C ALA A 24 35.80 -4.70 -2.19
N LEU A 25 35.71 -4.45 -3.50
CA LEU A 25 35.53 -3.12 -4.08
C LEU A 25 34.08 -2.61 -4.00
N VAL A 26 33.08 -3.48 -3.84
CA VAL A 26 31.65 -3.12 -3.75
C VAL A 26 31.23 -2.75 -2.32
N LEU A 27 32.04 -3.09 -1.31
CA LEU A 27 31.79 -2.75 0.10
C LEU A 27 32.15 -1.30 0.48
N GLY A 28 32.65 -0.49 -0.46
CA GLY A 28 32.97 0.94 -0.27
C GLY A 28 31.76 1.89 -0.23
N GLY A 29 30.53 1.38 -0.09
CA GLY A 29 29.30 2.18 -0.07
C GLY A 29 29.08 3.02 1.21
N CYS A 30 29.83 2.77 2.28
CA CYS A 30 29.84 3.64 3.45
C CYS A 30 30.69 4.88 3.16
N SER A 31 30.08 5.98 2.69
CA SER A 31 30.75 7.28 2.55
C SER A 31 31.13 7.79 3.95
N PRO A 32 32.42 7.82 4.32
CA PRO A 32 32.87 8.35 5.62
C PRO A 32 32.81 9.88 5.65
N ASP A 33 32.65 10.52 4.48
CA ASP A 33 32.64 11.95 4.31
C ASP A 33 31.25 12.54 4.58
N ARG A 34 30.96 12.77 5.86
CA ARG A 34 29.75 13.45 6.34
C ARG A 34 29.62 14.88 5.81
N GLY A 35 30.69 15.49 5.28
CA GLY A 35 30.68 16.86 4.75
C GLY A 35 30.19 16.96 3.30
N ARG A 36 30.11 15.83 2.58
CA ARG A 36 29.67 15.79 1.17
C ARG A 36 28.15 15.63 1.01
N PHE A 37 27.44 15.31 2.09
CA PHE A 37 25.99 15.28 2.08
C PHE A 37 25.43 16.67 2.41
N PRO A 38 24.37 17.12 1.73
CA PRO A 38 23.69 18.35 2.11
C PRO A 38 23.16 18.22 3.54
N SER A 39 23.19 19.32 4.29
CA SER A 39 22.66 19.37 5.66
C SER A 39 21.19 18.91 5.71
N LEU A 40 20.85 18.11 6.72
CA LEU A 40 19.46 17.79 7.09
C LEU A 40 18.79 18.91 7.91
N ALA A 41 19.51 20.00 8.19
CA ALA A 41 18.89 21.17 8.80
C ALA A 41 17.82 21.74 7.87
N ILE A 42 16.69 22.15 8.44
CA ILE A 42 15.57 22.74 7.72
C ILE A 42 16.08 23.89 6.83
N ARG A 43 15.86 23.76 5.52
CA ARG A 43 16.34 24.74 4.55
C ARG A 43 15.52 26.03 4.65
N PRO A 44 16.10 27.20 4.36
CA PRO A 44 15.33 28.44 4.26
C PRO A 44 14.11 28.35 3.33
N ALA A 45 14.23 27.62 2.22
CA ALA A 45 13.13 27.38 1.28
C ALA A 45 11.99 26.54 1.88
N GLU A 46 12.31 25.55 2.72
CA GLU A 46 11.31 24.70 3.37
C GLU A 46 10.51 25.48 4.42
N ARG A 47 11.11 26.50 5.06
CA ARG A 47 10.38 27.38 6.01
C ARG A 47 9.25 28.16 5.35
N ALA A 48 9.35 28.46 4.06
CA ALA A 48 8.28 29.13 3.32
C ALA A 48 7.03 28.23 3.18
N PHE A 49 7.22 26.90 3.12
CA PHE A 49 6.14 25.92 3.02
C PHE A 49 5.69 25.35 4.37
N GLY A 50 6.57 25.36 5.39
CA GLY A 50 6.25 24.89 6.75
C GLY A 50 5.29 25.77 7.54
N GLN A 51 4.91 26.93 6.99
CA GLN A 51 3.88 27.83 7.54
C GLN A 51 2.55 27.73 6.78
N ALA A 52 2.44 26.83 5.80
CA ALA A 52 1.17 26.59 5.14
C ALA A 52 0.15 26.21 6.22
N LYS A 53 -0.85 27.06 6.40
CA LYS A 53 -2.04 26.73 7.18
C LYS A 53 -2.55 25.42 6.60
N ALA A 54 -2.68 24.39 7.44
CA ALA A 54 -3.30 23.14 7.02
C ALA A 54 -4.55 23.50 6.22
N ALA A 55 -4.66 23.00 4.98
CA ALA A 55 -5.88 23.15 4.23
C ALA A 55 -7.02 22.75 5.17
N PRO A 56 -8.13 23.51 5.25
CA PRO A 56 -9.28 23.08 6.03
C PRO A 56 -9.51 21.62 5.66
N ALA A 57 -9.51 20.73 6.66
CA ALA A 57 -9.64 19.31 6.39
C ALA A 57 -10.89 19.17 5.53
N ASP A 58 -10.71 18.81 4.25
CA ASP A 58 -11.81 18.59 3.31
C ASP A 58 -12.55 17.37 3.83
N ALA A 59 -13.43 17.57 4.82
CA ALA A 59 -14.09 16.54 5.62
C ALA A 59 -13.41 15.17 5.49
N ALA A 60 -12.10 15.11 5.80
CA ALA A 60 -11.38 13.84 5.74
C ALA A 60 -12.14 12.99 6.73
N ALA A 61 -12.79 11.93 6.23
CA ALA A 61 -13.78 11.18 7.00
C ALA A 61 -13.15 10.89 8.35
N ALA A 62 -13.75 11.43 9.42
CA ALA A 62 -13.23 11.25 10.76
C ALA A 62 -12.97 9.75 10.96
N ALA A 63 -11.79 9.41 11.47
CA ALA A 63 -11.44 8.01 11.67
C ALA A 63 -12.61 7.31 12.40
N PRO A 64 -13.04 6.12 11.94
CA PRO A 64 -14.18 5.45 12.54
C PRO A 64 -13.97 5.33 14.04
N ALA A 65 -15.01 5.66 14.82
CA ALA A 65 -14.94 5.52 16.27
C ALA A 65 -14.54 4.07 16.63
N PRO A 66 -13.61 3.84 17.57
CA PRO A 66 -13.18 2.51 17.94
C PRO A 66 -14.37 1.68 18.43
N ILE A 67 -14.39 0.39 18.09
CA ILE A 67 -15.40 -0.54 18.60
C ILE A 67 -15.10 -0.75 20.10
N PRO A 68 -16.09 -0.64 21.00
CA PRO A 68 -15.88 -0.89 22.43
C PRO A 68 -15.29 -2.28 22.67
N ALA A 69 -14.35 -2.38 23.61
CA ALA A 69 -13.68 -3.64 23.93
C ALA A 69 -14.63 -4.69 24.54
N ASP A 70 -15.73 -4.25 25.14
CA ASP A 70 -16.78 -5.06 25.74
C ASP A 70 -17.95 -5.36 24.78
N ALA A 71 -17.84 -4.97 23.50
CA ALA A 71 -18.87 -5.24 22.51
C ALA A 71 -19.04 -6.75 22.28
N THR A 72 -20.29 -7.20 22.26
CA THR A 72 -20.65 -8.57 21.91
C THR A 72 -20.29 -8.88 20.45
N LEU A 73 -20.11 -10.16 20.10
CA LEU A 73 -19.80 -10.56 18.73
C LEU A 73 -20.77 -9.96 17.68
N PRO A 74 -22.11 -10.01 17.84
CA PRO A 74 -23.01 -9.39 16.87
C PRO A 74 -22.82 -7.88 16.74
N GLN A 75 -22.49 -7.18 17.83
CA GLN A 75 -22.23 -5.74 17.80
C GLN A 75 -20.93 -5.42 17.06
N ARG A 76 -19.88 -6.23 17.26
CA ARG A 76 -18.60 -6.09 16.54
C ARG A 76 -18.80 -6.31 15.03
N LEU A 77 -19.49 -7.39 14.65
CA LEU A 77 -19.78 -7.70 13.25
C LEU A 77 -20.61 -6.60 12.58
N ALA A 78 -21.70 -6.15 13.22
CA ALA A 78 -22.53 -5.06 12.70
C ALA A 78 -21.76 -3.75 12.53
N ALA A 79 -20.85 -3.43 13.47
CA ALA A 79 -20.02 -2.24 13.37
C ALA A 79 -19.02 -2.32 12.20
N LEU A 80 -18.40 -3.48 11.96
CA LEU A 80 -17.48 -3.69 10.85
C LEU A 80 -18.20 -3.69 9.49
N GLU A 81 -19.37 -4.32 9.42
CA GLU A 81 -20.20 -4.30 8.20
C GLU A 81 -20.66 -2.87 7.86
N GLU A 82 -21.07 -2.10 8.86
CA GLU A 82 -21.45 -0.70 8.68
C GLU A 82 -20.28 0.15 8.19
N ARG A 83 -19.08 0.00 8.79
CA ARG A 83 -17.87 0.70 8.31
C ARG A 83 -17.56 0.37 6.86
N ALA A 84 -17.64 -0.92 6.48
CA ALA A 84 -17.44 -1.34 5.10
C ALA A 84 -18.48 -0.73 4.17
N ARG A 85 -19.75 -0.66 4.59
CA ARG A 85 -20.84 -0.05 3.81
C ARG A 85 -20.65 1.45 3.62
N GLU A 86 -20.23 2.17 4.65
CA GLU A 86 -19.94 3.61 4.56
C GLU A 86 -18.75 3.88 3.64
N ALA A 87 -17.68 3.09 3.75
CA ALA A 87 -16.51 3.19 2.88
C ALA A 87 -16.87 2.89 1.42
N ASP A 88 -17.68 1.86 1.18
CA ASP A 88 -18.18 1.50 -0.15
C ASP A 88 -19.06 2.62 -0.76
N ALA A 89 -19.92 3.24 0.04
CA ALA A 89 -20.70 4.38 -0.40
C ALA A 89 -19.81 5.58 -0.81
N ARG A 90 -18.73 5.85 -0.08
CA ARG A 90 -17.73 6.86 -0.46
C ARG A 90 -17.02 6.50 -1.76
N PHE A 91 -16.62 5.24 -1.91
CA PHE A 91 -16.01 4.74 -3.15
C PHE A 91 -16.93 4.99 -4.35
N ILE A 92 -18.19 4.55 -4.26
CA ILE A 92 -19.19 4.70 -5.33
C ILE A 92 -19.40 6.19 -5.68
N ALA A 93 -19.43 7.07 -4.68
CA ALA A 93 -19.56 8.51 -4.90
C ALA A 93 -18.38 9.14 -5.67
N LEU A 94 -17.18 8.57 -5.53
CA LEU A 94 -15.96 9.04 -6.21
C LEU A 94 -15.80 8.47 -7.63
N VAL A 95 -16.44 7.35 -7.96
CA VAL A 95 -16.32 6.68 -9.27
C VAL A 95 -16.56 7.65 -10.45
N PRO A 96 -17.64 8.47 -10.50
CA PRO A 96 -17.90 9.33 -11.65
C PRO A 96 -16.80 10.38 -11.89
N GLU A 97 -16.19 10.92 -10.83
CA GLU A 97 -15.07 11.87 -10.96
C GLU A 97 -13.84 11.18 -11.55
N ALA A 98 -13.47 10.03 -11.00
CA ALA A 98 -12.33 9.25 -11.45
C ALA A 98 -12.51 8.78 -12.91
N THR A 99 -13.70 8.32 -13.29
CA THR A 99 -14.01 7.94 -14.69
C THR A 99 -13.81 9.11 -15.65
N ARG A 100 -14.34 10.29 -15.32
CA ARG A 100 -14.18 11.49 -16.17
C ARG A 100 -12.73 11.93 -16.25
N ALA A 101 -11.98 11.86 -15.15
CA ALA A 101 -10.58 12.27 -15.11
C ALA A 101 -9.71 11.31 -15.93
N ALA A 102 -9.88 10.00 -15.75
CA ALA A 102 -9.18 8.97 -16.53
C ALA A 102 -9.47 9.11 -18.04
N ALA A 103 -10.73 9.30 -18.42
CA ALA A 103 -11.10 9.49 -19.83
C ALA A 103 -10.42 10.72 -20.47
N ARG A 104 -10.32 11.83 -19.75
CA ARG A 104 -9.60 13.03 -20.23
C ARG A 104 -8.10 12.81 -20.33
N ALA A 105 -7.52 11.97 -19.46
CA ALA A 105 -6.09 11.71 -19.42
C ALA A 105 -5.61 10.63 -20.40
N HIS A 106 -6.50 9.91 -21.09
CA HIS A 106 -6.17 8.77 -21.95
C HIS A 106 -5.02 9.03 -22.94
N ASN A 107 -4.92 10.25 -23.51
CA ASN A 107 -3.86 10.65 -24.44
C ASN A 107 -3.01 11.81 -23.89
N ALA A 108 -3.11 12.10 -22.60
CA ALA A 108 -2.34 13.16 -21.97
C ALA A 108 -0.89 12.71 -21.79
N ALA A 109 0.06 13.61 -22.04
CA ALA A 109 1.46 13.33 -21.73
C ALA A 109 1.65 13.14 -20.22
N ASN A 110 2.47 12.16 -19.82
CA ASN A 110 2.84 11.97 -18.43
C ASN A 110 3.38 13.28 -17.83
N GLY A 111 2.91 13.63 -16.63
CA GLY A 111 3.29 14.88 -15.94
C GLY A 111 2.56 16.14 -16.43
N SER A 112 1.72 16.05 -17.46
CA SER A 112 0.79 17.15 -17.80
C SER A 112 -0.24 17.37 -16.70
N GLU A 113 -0.83 18.57 -16.65
CA GLU A 113 -1.88 18.90 -15.67
C GLU A 113 -3.04 17.90 -15.72
N THR A 114 -3.54 17.57 -16.92
CA THR A 114 -4.63 16.59 -17.11
C THR A 114 -4.26 15.21 -16.56
N TRP A 115 -3.02 14.76 -16.79
CA TRP A 115 -2.52 13.50 -16.24
C TRP A 115 -2.46 13.55 -14.70
N ASN A 116 -1.88 14.62 -14.13
CA ASN A 116 -1.78 14.78 -12.68
C ASN A 116 -3.17 14.79 -12.01
N LEU A 117 -4.15 15.47 -12.59
CA LEU A 117 -5.52 15.50 -12.07
C LEU A 117 -6.18 14.12 -12.10
N ALA A 118 -5.92 13.30 -13.13
CA ALA A 118 -6.39 11.92 -13.16
C ALA A 118 -5.74 11.06 -12.07
N GLN A 119 -4.42 11.20 -11.85
CA GLN A 119 -3.74 10.50 -10.78
C GLN A 119 -4.29 10.86 -9.39
N VAL A 120 -4.61 12.13 -9.14
CA VAL A 120 -5.24 12.56 -7.89
C VAL A 120 -6.63 11.95 -7.72
N ALA A 121 -7.45 11.94 -8.77
CA ALA A 121 -8.78 11.35 -8.71
C ALA A 121 -8.74 9.82 -8.48
N LEU A 122 -7.80 9.12 -9.13
CA LEU A 122 -7.58 7.69 -8.90
C LEU A 122 -7.08 7.42 -7.48
N ALA A 123 -6.14 8.23 -6.97
CA ALA A 123 -5.63 8.09 -5.61
C ALA A 123 -6.74 8.29 -4.55
N ARG A 124 -7.68 9.22 -4.77
CA ARG A 124 -8.85 9.38 -3.91
C ARG A 124 -9.74 8.13 -3.92
N LEU A 125 -9.97 7.56 -5.11
CA LEU A 125 -10.75 6.33 -5.25
C LEU A 125 -10.06 5.13 -4.57
N GLU A 126 -8.73 5.00 -4.70
CA GLU A 126 -7.92 3.98 -4.01
C GLU A 126 -7.91 4.15 -2.48
N SER A 127 -7.92 5.38 -2.00
CA SER A 127 -8.06 5.67 -0.57
C SER A 127 -9.40 5.16 -0.04
N ALA A 128 -10.51 5.43 -0.75
CA ALA A 128 -11.82 4.93 -0.34
C ALA A 128 -11.93 3.39 -0.40
N ARG A 129 -11.27 2.75 -1.38
CA ARG A 129 -11.15 1.28 -1.44
C ARG A 129 -10.35 0.74 -0.26
N SER A 130 -9.27 1.42 0.12
CA SER A 130 -8.46 1.04 1.29
C SER A 130 -9.27 1.07 2.58
N ASP A 131 -10.16 2.04 2.76
CA ASP A 131 -11.07 2.09 3.93
C ASP A 131 -11.96 0.84 4.03
N THR A 132 -12.45 0.33 2.90
CA THR A 132 -13.25 -0.91 2.86
C THR A 132 -12.38 -2.12 3.20
N ALA A 133 -11.13 -2.15 2.69
CA ALA A 133 -10.17 -3.22 2.96
C ALA A 133 -9.70 -3.26 4.42
N ILE A 134 -9.67 -2.13 5.13
CA ILE A 134 -9.38 -2.11 6.58
C ILE A 134 -10.45 -2.88 7.36
N ALA A 135 -11.74 -2.64 7.06
CA ALA A 135 -12.82 -3.39 7.71
C ALA A 135 -12.76 -4.89 7.37
N LEU A 136 -12.32 -5.25 6.15
CA LEU A 136 -12.07 -6.65 5.79
C LEU A 136 -10.93 -7.27 6.61
N ALA A 137 -9.83 -6.54 6.82
CA ALA A 137 -8.70 -7.03 7.59
C ALA A 137 -9.09 -7.32 9.06
N ASP A 138 -9.89 -6.45 9.68
CA ASP A 138 -10.44 -6.69 11.02
C ASP A 138 -11.31 -7.97 11.05
N LEU A 139 -12.08 -8.23 9.98
CA LEU A 139 -12.88 -9.45 9.83
C LEU A 139 -12.03 -10.70 9.56
N ASP A 140 -10.92 -10.58 8.84
CA ASP A 140 -9.94 -11.67 8.63
C ASP A 140 -9.28 -12.09 9.94
N GLU A 141 -8.94 -11.13 10.81
CA GLU A 141 -8.44 -11.40 12.16
C GLU A 141 -9.48 -12.16 12.98
N MET A 142 -10.72 -11.66 13.02
CA MET A 142 -11.82 -12.33 13.72
C MET A 142 -12.11 -13.73 13.18
N ALA A 143 -12.01 -13.93 11.87
CA ALA A 143 -12.24 -15.24 11.24
C ALA A 143 -11.15 -16.23 11.68
N THR A 144 -9.89 -15.79 11.70
CA THR A 144 -8.75 -16.59 12.18
C THR A 144 -8.92 -16.97 13.66
N GLU A 145 -9.30 -16.01 14.51
CA GLU A 145 -9.59 -16.27 15.93
C GLU A 145 -10.73 -17.28 16.11
N ALA A 146 -11.81 -17.14 15.33
CA ALA A 146 -12.96 -18.03 15.39
C ALA A 146 -12.64 -19.45 14.91
N GLU A 147 -11.76 -19.60 13.91
CA GLU A 147 -11.28 -20.91 13.45
C GLU A 147 -10.42 -21.60 14.50
N ILE A 148 -9.53 -20.86 15.18
CA ILE A 148 -8.71 -21.38 16.27
C ILE A 148 -9.61 -21.86 17.42
N ALA A 149 -10.58 -21.04 17.83
CA ALA A 149 -11.51 -21.39 18.91
C ALA A 149 -12.42 -22.59 18.57
N ALA A 150 -12.78 -22.75 17.30
CA ALA A 150 -13.63 -23.83 16.83
C ALA A 150 -13.00 -25.23 16.96
N VAL A 151 -11.67 -25.33 17.11
CA VAL A 151 -10.97 -26.60 17.40
C VAL A 151 -11.46 -27.19 18.72
N ASP A 152 -11.62 -26.35 19.74
CA ASP A 152 -12.06 -26.78 21.07
C ASP A 152 -13.60 -26.65 21.23
N HIS A 153 -14.21 -25.66 20.58
CA HIS A 153 -15.63 -25.34 20.73
C HIS A 153 -16.26 -24.91 19.38
N PRO A 154 -16.63 -25.87 18.51
CA PRO A 154 -17.30 -25.55 17.26
C PRO A 154 -18.69 -24.95 17.53
N GLY A 155 -19.02 -23.83 16.88
CA GLY A 155 -20.26 -23.11 17.15
C GLY A 155 -20.76 -22.22 16.00
N PRO A 156 -22.01 -21.73 16.10
CA PRO A 156 -22.64 -20.87 15.09
C PRO A 156 -21.91 -19.52 14.89
N ASP A 157 -21.12 -19.11 15.87
CA ASP A 157 -20.35 -17.86 15.86
C ASP A 157 -19.32 -17.83 14.73
N THR A 158 -18.62 -18.94 14.47
CA THR A 158 -17.64 -19.04 13.37
C THR A 158 -18.31 -18.80 12.01
N ALA A 159 -19.50 -19.38 11.79
CA ALA A 159 -20.24 -19.19 10.54
C ALA A 159 -20.70 -17.74 10.35
N GLN A 160 -21.10 -17.05 11.43
CA GLN A 160 -21.48 -15.64 11.36
C GLN A 160 -20.30 -14.74 10.97
N VAL A 161 -19.11 -14.99 11.53
CA VAL A 161 -17.90 -14.24 11.20
C VAL A 161 -17.52 -14.44 9.73
N VAL A 162 -17.46 -15.69 9.26
CA VAL A 162 -17.11 -16.00 7.86
C VAL A 162 -18.10 -15.39 6.87
N ASN A 163 -19.41 -15.47 7.13
CA ASN A 163 -20.41 -14.88 6.25
C ASN A 163 -20.27 -13.35 6.14
N THR A 164 -20.00 -12.68 7.27
CA THR A 164 -19.80 -11.22 7.31
C THR A 164 -18.54 -10.83 6.54
N ARG A 165 -17.44 -11.55 6.79
CA ARG A 165 -16.17 -11.41 6.08
C ARG A 165 -16.34 -11.54 4.57
N ASP A 166 -17.00 -12.60 4.11
CA ASP A 166 -17.19 -12.87 2.69
C ASP A 166 -18.06 -11.80 2.01
N SER A 167 -19.06 -11.27 2.71
CA SER A 167 -19.84 -10.14 2.20
C SER A 167 -18.99 -8.88 2.02
N VAL A 168 -18.07 -8.58 2.94
CA VAL A 168 -17.17 -7.42 2.81
C VAL A 168 -16.09 -7.67 1.75
N ALA A 169 -15.57 -8.89 1.65
CA ALA A 169 -14.62 -9.28 0.61
C ALA A 169 -15.19 -9.10 -0.80
N ALA A 170 -16.47 -9.44 -1.00
CA ALA A 170 -17.16 -9.22 -2.26
C ALA A 170 -17.21 -7.73 -2.66
N ARG A 171 -17.38 -6.81 -1.70
CA ARG A 171 -17.35 -5.36 -1.95
C ARG A 171 -15.95 -4.92 -2.40
N VAL A 172 -14.90 -5.33 -1.68
CA VAL A 172 -13.52 -5.01 -2.05
C VAL A 172 -13.19 -5.52 -3.46
N ALA A 173 -13.59 -6.75 -3.79
CA ALA A 173 -13.38 -7.31 -5.13
C ALA A 173 -14.09 -6.52 -6.23
N GLN A 174 -15.31 -6.04 -5.96
CA GLN A 174 -16.05 -5.18 -6.88
C GLN A 174 -15.35 -3.83 -7.09
N GLN A 175 -14.84 -3.22 -6.02
CA GLN A 175 -14.07 -1.97 -6.08
C GLN A 175 -12.76 -2.15 -6.86
N ASP A 176 -12.06 -3.26 -6.65
CA ASP A 176 -10.84 -3.61 -7.38
C ASP A 176 -11.09 -3.75 -8.88
N SER A 177 -12.20 -4.36 -9.27
CA SER A 177 -12.60 -4.44 -10.68
C SER A 177 -12.78 -3.06 -11.31
N VAL A 178 -13.45 -2.13 -10.61
CA VAL A 178 -13.65 -0.76 -11.08
C VAL A 178 -12.31 -0.02 -11.21
N LEU A 179 -11.45 -0.12 -10.19
CA LEU A 179 -10.12 0.49 -10.23
C LEU A 179 -9.26 -0.05 -11.38
N ALA A 180 -9.28 -1.36 -11.61
CA ALA A 180 -8.55 -1.98 -12.71
C ALA A 180 -9.03 -1.46 -14.08
N GLN A 181 -10.34 -1.35 -14.29
CA GLN A 181 -10.91 -0.80 -15.52
C GLN A 181 -10.49 0.65 -15.77
N LEU A 182 -10.36 1.46 -14.72
CA LEU A 182 -9.98 2.87 -14.85
C LEU A 182 -8.47 3.09 -15.07
N LYS A 183 -7.64 2.15 -14.63
CA LYS A 183 -6.18 2.22 -14.78
C LYS A 183 -5.70 1.77 -16.17
N GLY A 184 -6.47 0.91 -16.84
CA GLY A 184 -6.14 0.36 -18.16
C GLY A 184 -5.19 -0.83 -18.10
#